data_AF-A0AAC9HUD9-F1
#
_entry.id   AF-A0AAC9HUD9-F1
#
_cell.length_a   1.000
_cell.length_b   1.000
_cell.length_c   1.000
_cell.angle_alpha   90.00
_cell.angle_beta   90.00
_cell.angle_gamma   90.00
#
_symmetry.space_group_name_H-M   'P 1'
#
loop_
_entity.id
_entity.type
_entity.pdbx_description
1 polymer ?
#
loop_
_entity_poly.entity_id
_entity_poly.type
_entity_poly.pdbx_seq_one_letter_code
_entity_poly.pdbx_strand_id
1 'polypeptide(L)'
;MGGAIKVSFSTIVNASEEVNNAGNQAEEIQSNLKTRLAPIVSSWEGQAQENWQQVQAKWDEGAQQLRETIAAIGSALGVAAENYQAGEQANAARFS
;
A
#
# COMPACT_ATOMS: atom_id res chain seq x y z
N MET A 1 19.59 -23.52 7.89
CA MET A 1 18.43 -22.66 8.21
C MET A 1 18.59 -21.22 7.71
N GLY A 2 19.79 -20.63 7.64
CA GLY A 2 19.99 -19.26 7.10
C GLY A 2 19.57 -18.99 5.65
N GLY A 3 19.39 -20.02 4.81
CA GLY A 3 18.84 -19.87 3.45
C GLY A 3 17.37 -19.47 3.42
N ALA A 4 16.55 -19.99 4.35
CA ALA A 4 15.13 -19.67 4.42
C ALA A 4 14.91 -18.21 4.87
N ILE A 5 15.71 -17.71 5.81
CA ILE A 5 15.64 -16.32 6.30
C ILE A 5 15.98 -15.32 5.20
N LYS A 6 17.03 -15.58 4.42
CA LYS A 6 17.43 -14.69 3.33
C LYS A 6 16.33 -14.62 2.25
N VAL A 7 15.67 -15.74 1.98
CA VAL A 7 14.51 -15.81 1.09
C VAL A 7 13.34 -15.02 1.67
N SER A 8 12.97 -15.25 2.94
CA SER A 8 11.88 -14.52 3.60
C SER A 8 12.11 -13.01 3.62
N PHE A 9 13.34 -12.55 3.91
CA PHE A 9 13.67 -11.13 3.86
C PHE A 9 13.52 -10.56 2.45
N SER A 10 14.05 -11.24 1.43
CA SER A 10 13.86 -10.81 0.04
C SER A 10 12.38 -10.79 -0.38
N THR A 11 11.58 -11.73 0.11
CA THR A 11 10.13 -11.75 -0.13
C THR A 11 9.43 -10.55 0.53
N ILE A 12 9.83 -10.14 1.73
CA ILE A 12 9.26 -8.97 2.42
C ILE A 12 9.64 -7.67 1.71
N VAL A 13 10.89 -7.52 1.27
CA VAL A 13 11.34 -6.36 0.49
C VAL A 13 10.55 -6.27 -0.82
N ASN A 14 10.47 -7.36 -1.57
CA ASN A 14 9.70 -7.41 -2.82
C ASN A 14 8.21 -7.11 -2.58
N ALA A 15 7.61 -7.69 -1.55
CA ALA A 15 6.22 -7.42 -1.20
C ALA A 15 6.00 -5.94 -0.86
N SER A 16 6.95 -5.30 -0.17
CA SER A 16 6.91 -3.87 0.14
C SER A 16 7.05 -3.00 -1.12
N GLU A 17 7.88 -3.40 -2.08
CA GLU A 17 7.99 -2.71 -3.37
C GLU A 17 6.72 -2.85 -4.21
N GLU A 18 6.15 -4.05 -4.30
CA GLU A 18 4.86 -4.32 -4.98
C GLU A 18 3.73 -3.47 -4.39
N VAL A 19 3.70 -3.39 -3.06
CA VAL A 19 2.81 -2.54 -2.26
C VAL A 19 2.91 -1.06 -2.65
N ASN A 20 4.12 -0.53 -2.70
CA ASN A 20 4.34 0.87 -3.09
C ASN A 20 3.94 1.11 -4.55
N ASN A 21 4.25 0.17 -5.44
CA ASN A 21 3.89 0.24 -6.85
C ASN A 21 2.37 0.23 -7.06
N ALA A 22 1.64 -0.61 -6.32
CA ALA A 22 0.19 -0.65 -6.35
C ALA A 22 -0.42 0.68 -5.86
N GLY A 23 0.14 1.27 -4.81
CA GLY A 23 -0.24 2.61 -4.32
C GLY A 23 -0.08 3.69 -5.39
N ASN A 24 1.08 3.71 -6.05
CA ASN A 24 1.38 4.67 -7.12
C ASN A 24 0.44 4.50 -8.34
N GLN A 25 0.15 3.26 -8.74
CA GLN A 25 -0.80 2.99 -9.83
C GLN A 25 -2.22 3.48 -9.52
N ALA A 26 -2.67 3.34 -8.27
CA ALA A 26 -3.99 3.83 -7.85
C ALA A 26 -4.09 5.37 -7.98
N GLU A 27 -3.02 6.08 -7.60
CA GLU A 27 -2.93 7.55 -7.74
C GLU A 27 -2.89 7.99 -9.20
N GLU A 28 -2.18 7.25 -10.05
CA GLU A 28 -2.09 7.55 -11.48
C GLU A 28 -3.44 7.38 -12.19
N ILE A 29 -4.19 6.32 -11.87
CA ILE A 29 -5.55 6.10 -12.38
C ILE A 29 -6.48 7.24 -11.97
N GLN A 30 -6.41 7.66 -10.70
CA GLN A 30 -7.21 8.77 -10.16
C GLN A 30 -6.89 10.10 -10.86
N SER A 31 -5.61 10.41 -11.02
CA SER A 31 -5.15 11.64 -11.69
C SER A 31 -5.60 11.69 -13.14
N ASN A 32 -5.48 10.56 -13.85
CA ASN A 32 -5.97 10.43 -15.23
C ASN A 32 -7.49 10.62 -15.32
N LEU A 33 -8.25 10.03 -14.39
CA LEU A 33 -9.70 10.20 -14.35
C LEU A 33 -10.09 11.66 -14.12
N LYS A 34 -9.47 12.34 -13.14
CA LYS A 34 -9.69 13.77 -12.86
C LYS A 34 -9.38 14.64 -14.08
N THR A 35 -8.26 14.40 -14.74
CA THR A 35 -7.83 15.15 -15.93
C THR A 35 -8.81 14.97 -17.09
N ARG A 36 -9.27 13.74 -17.34
CA ARG A 36 -10.25 13.46 -18.41
C ARG A 36 -11.61 14.09 -18.16
N LEU A 37 -12.01 14.21 -16.90
CA LEU A 37 -13.32 14.76 -16.51
C LEU A 37 -13.31 16.27 -16.35
N ALA A 38 -12.15 16.89 -16.08
CA ALA A 38 -12.02 18.33 -15.90
C ALA A 38 -12.72 19.20 -16.97
N PRO A 39 -12.69 18.88 -18.29
CA PRO A 39 -13.34 19.71 -19.31
C PRO A 39 -14.87 19.71 -19.19
N ILE A 40 -15.47 18.57 -18.84
CA ILE A 40 -16.93 18.40 -18.79
C ILE A 40 -17.52 18.69 -17.41
N VAL A 41 -16.73 18.60 -16.34
CA VAL A 41 -17.15 19.01 -14.99
C VAL A 41 -17.53 20.49 -14.96
N SER A 42 -16.90 21.34 -15.78
CA SER A 42 -17.27 22.75 -15.91
C SER A 42 -18.68 22.97 -16.50
N SER A 43 -19.21 21.98 -17.22
CA SER A 43 -20.54 22.01 -17.84
C SER A 43 -21.63 21.35 -16.98
N TRP A 44 -21.27 20.75 -15.85
CA TRP A 44 -22.20 20.09 -14.94
C TRP A 44 -22.82 21.11 -13.98
N GLU A 45 -24.12 21.36 -14.11
CA GLU A 45 -24.84 22.26 -13.20
C GLU A 45 -25.34 21.53 -11.94
N GLY A 46 -25.22 22.20 -10.78
CA GLY A 46 -25.89 21.87 -9.52
C GLY A 46 -25.66 20.44 -9.02
N GLN A 47 -26.63 19.55 -9.27
CA GLN A 47 -26.65 18.21 -8.71
C GLN A 47 -25.52 17.31 -9.26
N ALA A 48 -25.14 17.49 -10.53
CA ALA A 48 -24.08 16.68 -11.15
C ALA A 48 -22.70 17.03 -10.58
N GLN A 49 -22.46 18.31 -10.27
CA GLN A 49 -21.23 18.76 -9.62
C GLN A 49 -21.13 18.23 -8.18
N GLU A 50 -22.21 18.29 -7.40
CA GLU A 50 -22.26 17.71 -6.05
C GLU A 50 -22.02 16.20 -6.06
N ASN A 51 -22.70 15.47 -6.95
CA ASN A 51 -22.53 14.02 -7.07
C ASN A 51 -21.10 13.66 -7.47
N TRP A 52 -20.48 14.44 -8.36
CA TRP A 52 -19.09 14.26 -8.73
C TRP A 52 -18.15 14.45 -7.55
N GLN A 53 -18.33 15.52 -6.76
CA GLN A 53 -17.52 15.76 -5.57
C GLN A 53 -17.64 14.62 -4.55
N GLN A 54 -18.84 14.06 -4.36
CA GLN A 54 -19.03 12.91 -3.46
C GLN A 54 -18.34 11.64 -3.98
N VAL A 55 -18.45 11.35 -5.28
CA VAL A 55 -17.77 10.21 -5.90
C VAL A 55 -16.25 10.38 -5.81
N GLN A 56 -15.75 11.59 -6.07
CA GLN A 56 -14.34 11.91 -5.92
C GLN A 56 -13.88 11.72 -4.47
N ALA A 57 -14.64 12.22 -3.49
CA ALA A 57 -14.30 12.07 -2.08
C ALA A 57 -14.22 10.59 -1.66
N LYS A 58 -15.21 9.77 -2.06
CA LYS A 58 -15.19 8.32 -1.79
C LYS A 58 -14.01 7.61 -2.43
N TRP A 59 -13.64 8.02 -3.64
CA TRP A 59 -12.46 7.47 -4.31
C TRP A 59 -11.18 7.85 -3.56
N ASP A 60 -11.03 9.13 -3.22
CA ASP A 60 -9.86 9.67 -2.52
C ASP A 60 -9.70 8.96 -1.15
N GLU A 61 -10.81 8.73 -0.44
CA GLU A 61 -10.85 7.99 0.83
C GLU A 61 -10.51 6.50 0.65
N GLY A 62 -11.06 5.83 -0.36
CA GLY A 62 -10.74 4.43 -0.66
C GLY A 62 -9.28 4.22 -1.05
N ALA A 63 -8.71 5.15 -1.83
CA ALA A 63 -7.29 5.14 -2.18
C ALA A 63 -6.40 5.34 -0.94
N GLN A 64 -6.80 6.22 -0.02
CA GLN A 64 -6.09 6.41 1.25
C GLN A 64 -6.15 5.15 2.12
N GLN A 65 -7.33 4.55 2.31
CA GLN A 65 -7.47 3.32 3.09
C GLN A 65 -6.66 2.17 2.49
N LEU A 66 -6.61 2.07 1.15
CA LEU A 66 -5.77 1.10 0.48
C LEU A 66 -4.30 1.31 0.84
N ARG A 67 -3.79 2.54 0.74
CA ARG A 67 -2.40 2.88 1.13
C ARG A 67 -2.11 2.55 2.59
N GLU A 68 -3.02 2.90 3.50
CA GLU A 68 -2.86 2.63 4.94
C GLU A 68 -2.83 1.13 5.25
N THR A 69 -3.75 0.36 4.65
CA THR A 69 -3.80 -1.10 4.80
C THR A 69 -2.51 -1.74 4.31
N ILE A 70 -2.06 -1.29 3.14
CA ILE A 70 -0.84 -1.74 2.50
C ILE A 70 0.39 -1.44 3.38
N ALA A 71 0.49 -0.22 3.93
CA ALA A 71 1.57 0.16 4.84
C ALA A 71 1.55 -0.67 6.14
N ALA A 72 0.36 -0.93 6.68
CA ALA A 72 0.18 -1.77 7.87
C ALA A 72 0.66 -3.21 7.62
N ILE A 73 0.36 -3.78 6.45
CA ILE A 73 0.86 -5.11 6.05
C ILE A 73 2.40 -5.10 6.00
N GLY A 74 3.01 -4.10 5.35
CA GLY A 74 4.46 -3.96 5.29
C GLY A 74 5.12 -3.89 6.67
N SER A 75 4.54 -3.08 7.58
CA SER A 75 5.02 -2.97 8.96
C SER A 75 4.92 -4.29 9.73
N ALA A 76 3.78 -4.99 9.64
CA ALA A 76 3.58 -6.27 10.30
C ALA A 76 4.58 -7.33 9.83
N LEU A 77 4.90 -7.35 8.53
CA LEU A 77 5.91 -8.23 7.94
C LEU A 77 7.32 -7.91 8.46
N GLY A 78 7.68 -6.63 8.57
CA GLY A 78 8.96 -6.21 9.16
C GLY A 78 9.13 -6.69 10.60
N VAL A 79 8.11 -6.48 11.44
CA VAL A 79 8.07 -6.95 12.83
C VAL A 79 8.21 -8.47 12.91
N ALA A 80 7.53 -9.21 12.02
CA ALA A 80 7.64 -10.67 11.96
C ALA A 80 9.08 -11.13 11.64
N ALA A 81 9.79 -10.44 10.74
CA ALA A 81 11.17 -10.74 10.41
C ALA A 81 12.12 -10.49 11.60
N GLU A 82 11.99 -9.36 12.29
CA GLU A 82 12.79 -9.03 13.47
C GLU A 82 12.62 -10.05 14.59
N ASN A 83 11.37 -10.39 14.92
CA ASN A 83 11.07 -11.38 15.94
C ASN A 83 11.66 -12.76 15.62
N TYR A 84 11.65 -13.15 14.34
CA TYR A 84 12.22 -14.42 13.90
C TYR A 84 13.75 -14.43 14.02
N GLN A 85 14.41 -13.34 13.60
CA GLN A 85 15.87 -13.19 13.72
C GLN A 85 16.33 -13.20 15.19
N ALA A 86 15.60 -12.51 16.07
CA ALA A 86 15.87 -12.52 17.51
C ALA A 86 15.70 -13.94 18.09
N GLY A 87 14.67 -14.67 17.67
CA GLY A 87 14.45 -16.07 18.06
C GLY A 87 15.57 -17.01 17.60
N GLU A 88 16.04 -16.87 16.35
CA GLU A 88 17.19 -17.66 15.87
C GLU A 88 18.47 -17.33 16.63
N GLN A 89 18.77 -16.05 16.92
CA GLN A 89 19.94 -15.67 17.70
C GLN A 89 19.90 -16.23 19.12
N ALA A 90 18.74 -16.14 19.79
CA ALA A 90 18.57 -16.69 21.13
C ALA A 90 18.70 -18.21 21.16
N ASN A 91 18.20 -18.90 20.15
CA ASN A 91 18.38 -20.35 20.00
C ASN A 91 19.83 -20.71 19.68
N ALA A 92 20.48 -20.01 18.76
CA ALA A 92 21.89 -20.25 18.41
C ALA A 92 22.81 -20.05 19.63
N ALA A 93 22.58 -19.00 20.43
CA ALA A 93 23.32 -18.74 21.66
C ALA A 93 23.07 -19.79 22.77
N ARG A 94 21.96 -20.51 22.72
CA ARG A 94 21.65 -21.62 23.64
C ARG A 94 22.36 -22.93 23.29
N PHE A 95 22.73 -23.11 22.02
CA PHE A 95 23.36 -24.32 21.51
C PHE A 95 24.84 -24.13 21.14
N SER A 96 25.44 -22.98 21.50
CA SER A 96 26.88 -22.68 21.44
C SER A 96 27.50 -22.76 22.82
#